data_AF-A0A392MUT3-F1
#
_entry.id   AF-A0A392MUT3-F1
#
_cell.length_a   1.000
_cell.length_b   1.000
_cell.length_c   1.000
_cell.angle_alpha   90.00
_cell.angle_beta   90.00
_cell.angle_gamma   90.00
#
_symmetry.space_group_name_H-M   'P 1'
#
loop_
_entity.id
_entity.type
_entity.pdbx_description
1 polymer ?
#
loop_
_entity_poly.entity_id
_entity_poly.type
_entity_poly.pdbx_seq_one_letter_code
_entity_poly.pdbx_strand_id
1 'polypeptide(L)' 'GYGTLLMEEAERIARKEHRSTKIGVISGVGTRHYYRKLGYELEGPYMVKYLM' A
#
# COMPACT_ATOMS: atom_id res chain seq x y z
N GLY A 1 7.57 10.29 7.43
CA GLY A 1 6.63 10.73 8.50
C GLY A 1 5.88 9.53 9.03
N TYR A 2 5.00 9.69 10.04
CA TYR A 2 4.30 8.55 10.66
C TYR A 2 3.48 7.71 9.67
N GLY A 3 2.84 8.34 8.69
CA GLY A 3 2.11 7.61 7.65
C GLY A 3 2.98 6.63 6.86
N THR A 4 4.23 7.00 6.54
CA THR A 4 5.16 6.13 5.81
C THR A 4 5.56 4.93 6.69
N LEU A 5 5.88 5.18 7.96
CA LEU A 5 6.25 4.13 8.91
C LEU A 5 5.12 3.11 9.12
N LEU A 6 3.87 3.59 9.21
CA LEU A 6 2.70 2.72 9.32
C LEU A 6 2.48 1.87 8.06
N MET A 7 2.72 2.44 6.87
CA MET A 7 2.62 1.69 5.62
C MET A 7 3.72 0.62 5.51
N GLU A 8 4.95 0.93 5.88
CA GLU A 8 6.06 -0.03 5.90
C GLU A 8 5.76 -1.22 6.83
N GLU A 9 5.21 -0.94 8.01
CA GLU A 9 4.86 -2.00 8.95
C GLU A 9 3.65 -2.82 8.45
N ALA A 10 2.65 -2.19 7.84
CA ALA A 10 1.54 -2.89 7.20
C ALA A 10 2.01 -3.81 6.06
N GLU A 11 2.93 -3.35 5.21
CA GLU A 11 3.56 -4.16 4.16
C GLU A 11 4.35 -5.34 4.75
N ARG A 12 5.11 -5.10 5.84
CA ARG A 12 5.85 -6.16 6.56
C ARG A 12 4.91 -7.23 7.11
N ILE A 13 3.84 -6.83 7.80
CA ILE A 13 2.84 -7.75 8.38
C ILE A 13 2.15 -8.54 7.28
N ALA A 14 1.68 -7.86 6.22
CA ALA A 14 1.01 -8.50 5.10
C ALA A 14 1.89 -9.56 4.43
N ARG A 15 3.18 -9.28 4.21
CA ARG A 15 4.11 -10.24 3.60
C ARG A 15 4.51 -11.36 4.55
N LYS A 16 4.93 -11.05 5.79
CA LYS A 16 5.55 -12.03 6.70
C LYS A 16 4.55 -12.88 7.45
N GLU A 17 3.45 -12.29 7.87
CA GLU A 17 2.49 -12.92 8.78
C GLU A 17 1.28 -13.47 8.02
N HIS A 18 0.77 -12.71 7.05
CA HIS A 18 -0.34 -13.16 6.21
C HIS A 18 0.09 -13.89 4.93
N ARG A 19 1.38 -13.85 4.58
CA ARG A 19 1.91 -14.42 3.32
C ARG A 19 1.20 -13.88 2.08
N SER A 20 0.72 -12.65 2.16
CA SER A 20 0.07 -11.96 1.04
C SER A 20 1.11 -11.55 0.01
N THR A 21 0.75 -11.70 -1.26
CA THR A 21 1.58 -11.26 -2.41
C THR A 21 1.25 -9.84 -2.87
N LYS A 22 0.19 -9.25 -2.32
CA LYS A 22 -0.37 -7.97 -2.74
C LYS A 22 -1.07 -7.29 -1.56
N ILE A 23 -0.98 -5.97 -1.52
CA ILE A 23 -1.74 -5.11 -0.61
C ILE A 23 -2.51 -4.06 -1.41
N GLY A 24 -3.77 -3.83 -1.03
CA GLY A 24 -4.66 -2.83 -1.63
C GLY A 24 -5.12 -1.82 -0.59
N VAL A 25 -5.09 -0.54 -0.95
CA VAL A 25 -5.55 0.57 -0.11
C VAL A 25 -6.79 1.20 -0.74
N ILE A 26 -7.88 1.27 0.01
CA ILE A 26 -9.04 2.09 -0.35
C ILE A 26 -8.62 3.55 -0.16
N SER A 27 -8.56 4.31 -1.25
CA SER A 27 -8.08 5.69 -1.20
C SER A 27 -9.02 6.65 -1.93
N GLY A 28 -9.22 7.83 -1.33
CA GLY A 28 -9.86 8.95 -2.02
C GLY A 28 -9.01 9.44 -3.19
N VAL A 29 -9.64 9.92 -4.26
CA VAL A 29 -8.95 10.35 -5.49
C VAL A 29 -7.83 11.36 -5.21
N GLY A 30 -8.07 12.33 -4.31
CA GLY A 30 -7.10 13.36 -3.94
C GLY A 30 -5.88 12.87 -3.15
N THR A 31 -5.94 11.67 -2.55
CA THR A 31 -4.83 11.14 -1.73
C THR A 31 -3.96 10.15 -2.50
N ARG A 32 -4.36 9.72 -3.71
CA ARG A 32 -3.62 8.74 -4.53
C ARG A 32 -2.17 9.12 -4.78
N HIS A 33 -1.86 10.41 -4.91
CA HIS A 33 -0.50 10.88 -5.13
C HIS A 33 0.45 10.56 -3.96
N TYR A 34 -0.07 10.51 -2.72
CA TYR A 34 0.71 10.07 -1.56
C TYR A 34 1.17 8.61 -1.74
N TYR A 35 0.26 7.70 -2.07
CA TYR A 35 0.57 6.27 -2.24
C TYR A 35 1.46 6.01 -3.45
N ARG A 36 1.32 6.79 -4.52
CA ARG A 36 2.25 6.71 -5.69
C ARG A 36 3.69 6.95 -5.29
N LYS A 37 3.96 7.89 -4.37
CA LYS A 37 5.32 8.12 -3.84
C LYS A 37 5.87 6.92 -3.06
N LEU A 38 5.00 6.02 -2.58
CA LEU A 38 5.37 4.80 -1.86
C LEU A 38 5.46 3.57 -2.78
N GLY A 39 5.32 3.75 -4.10
CA GLY A 39 5.38 2.67 -5.09
C GLY A 39 4.06 1.92 -5.30
N TYR A 40 2.93 2.51 -4.90
CA TYR A 40 1.61 1.97 -5.22
C TYR A 40 1.11 2.47 -6.57
N GLU A 41 0.37 1.61 -7.27
CA GLU A 41 -0.25 1.88 -8.57
C GLU A 41 -1.78 1.80 -8.48
N LEU A 42 -2.49 2.46 -9.40
CA LEU A 42 -3.96 2.42 -9.40
C LEU A 42 -4.45 1.14 -10.09
N GLU A 43 -5.22 0.33 -9.38
CA GLU A 43 -5.88 -0.86 -9.94
C GLU A 43 -7.35 -0.88 -9.51
N GLY A 44 -8.25 -0.62 -10.48
CA GLY A 44 -9.66 -0.42 -10.19
C GLY A 44 -9.88 0.72 -9.19
N PRO A 45 -10.65 0.52 -8.10
CA PRO A 45 -10.86 1.56 -7.09
C PRO A 45 -9.75 1.64 -6.03
N TYR A 46 -8.73 0.77 -6.08
CA TYR A 46 -7.70 0.65 -5.05
C TYR A 46 -6.33 1.18 -5.50
N MET A 47 -5.51 1.61 -4.55
CA MET A 47 -4.07 1.74 -4.75
C MET A 47 -3.41 0.45 -4.32
N VAL A 48 -2.66 -0.19 -5.22
CA VAL A 48 -2.12 -1.54 -5.06
C VAL A 48 -0.59 -1.53 -5.08
N LYS A 49 0.02 -2.39 -4.26
CA LYS A 49 1.45 -2.72 -4.34
C LYS A 49 1.64 -4.22 -4.21
N TYR A 50 2.48 -4.80 -5.07
CA TYR A 50 2.89 -6.19 -4.97
C TYR A 50 4.04 -6.32 -3.97
N LEU A 51 3.97 -7.31 -3.08
CA LEU A 51 4.87 -7.47 -1.92
C LEU A 51 5.94 -8.53 -2.15
N MET A 52 6.46 -8.64 -3.38
CA MET A 52 7.51 -9.60 -3.71
C MET A 52 8.76 -9.43 -2.82
#